data_AF-A0A0L0W663-F1
#
_entry.id   AF-A0A0L0W663-F1
#
_cell.length_a   1.000
_cell.length_b   1.000
_cell.length_c   1.000
_cell.angle_alpha   90.00
_cell.angle_beta   90.00
_cell.angle_gamma   90.00
#
_symmetry.space_group_name_H-M   'P 1'
#
loop_
_entity.id
_entity.type
_entity.pdbx_description
1 polymer ?
#
loop_
_entity_poly.entity_id
_entity_poly.type
_entity_poly.pdbx_seq_one_letter_code
_entity_poly.pdbx_strand_id
1 'polypeptide(L)'
;MKKTSAFLLVILILYIVLPVIHIMPVNAQNVTEESIRLSVNGSDHAVITEKSFDLKVDLSNTTDVKDFKKDGEQSSQSINIELPNEIFYEAKDNPNLMDKVSYDPSTKEITINNIAEKSFLIRLHRNIVEAKDVKIKATIKVNDRVVKESNEMVLSLDSKEKESSSSDNSESIDNIDLSRDLEKNEDYPNIYNKMKEQNKTELTKGNSIETHPFVSSEENTEIIKQENIEIDENKENETKQAPENEDSIANVFDEKTWHDAWNNPKIKVINITQDFYTMDRITPGANTFFNTSSQYNRELTIKGNGHTIDAGSEAISMYGRNWRVKVENLNIYHRNWYGFITTAFGAPDSEITFHNVKDTGAQMLHSFNSKLILSGNIENNQVGSYTSPINGYTYNVVLSSNGDGKDGIAVRGQANWEVADVVVKEGAKIKANGYSKVSNFSIGKGGNVQIEKDVSILFDNSNSENHVGTDASPSIYFYGAGSLILGENSHMKIINGPGRA
;
A
#
# COMPACT_ATOMS: atom_id res chain seq x y z
N MET A 1 -51.12 68.11 -94.79
CA MET A 1 -51.35 66.90 -95.63
C MET A 1 -50.50 65.76 -95.10
N LYS A 2 -51.12 64.63 -94.73
CA LYS A 2 -50.63 63.22 -94.73
C LYS A 2 -49.24 62.92 -94.09
N LYS A 3 -48.99 61.86 -93.32
CA LYS A 3 -49.71 60.75 -92.67
C LYS A 3 -48.61 59.94 -91.92
N THR A 4 -48.89 59.48 -90.70
CA THR A 4 -48.54 58.17 -90.08
C THR A 4 -47.15 57.50 -90.23
N SER A 5 -46.58 57.20 -89.04
CA SER A 5 -46.18 55.87 -88.51
C SER A 5 -44.87 55.15 -88.87
N ALA A 6 -44.15 54.84 -87.77
CA ALA A 6 -43.60 53.54 -87.31
C ALA A 6 -42.22 53.02 -87.79
N PHE A 7 -41.30 52.79 -86.82
CA PHE A 7 -40.60 51.54 -86.42
C PHE A 7 -39.33 51.91 -85.62
N LEU A 8 -39.19 51.57 -84.32
CA LEU A 8 -38.68 50.34 -83.67
C LEU A 8 -37.13 50.19 -83.64
N LEU A 9 -36.64 49.55 -82.56
CA LEU A 9 -35.29 49.02 -82.24
C LEU A 9 -34.40 49.96 -81.39
N VAL A 10 -34.24 49.82 -80.05
CA VAL A 10 -33.72 48.75 -79.15
C VAL A 10 -32.18 48.64 -79.13
N ILE A 11 -31.66 48.43 -77.90
CA ILE A 11 -30.30 48.02 -77.43
C ILE A 11 -29.52 49.18 -76.76
N LEU A 12 -29.60 49.38 -75.43
CA LEU A 12 -28.96 48.65 -74.30
C LEU A 12 -27.47 49.02 -74.14
N ILE A 13 -27.08 49.67 -73.02
CA ILE A 13 -25.88 49.39 -72.19
C ILE A 13 -25.71 50.41 -71.03
N LEU A 14 -25.63 49.84 -69.83
CA LEU A 14 -25.00 50.26 -68.55
C LEU A 14 -25.30 51.63 -67.92
N TYR A 15 -26.00 51.61 -66.78
CA TYR A 15 -25.61 52.37 -65.58
C TYR A 15 -25.93 51.55 -64.31
N ILE A 16 -24.91 51.40 -63.47
CA ILE A 16 -24.81 50.49 -62.33
C ILE A 16 -25.51 51.08 -61.09
N VAL A 17 -26.24 50.21 -60.40
CA VAL A 17 -27.03 50.44 -59.19
C VAL A 17 -26.13 50.60 -57.97
N LEU A 18 -26.29 51.71 -57.23
CA LEU A 18 -25.81 51.88 -55.86
C LEU A 18 -26.85 51.31 -54.88
N PRO A 19 -26.50 50.38 -53.98
CA PRO A 19 -27.41 49.96 -52.92
C PRO A 19 -27.32 50.91 -51.72
N VAL A 20 -28.50 51.25 -51.22
CA VAL A 20 -28.77 51.98 -49.98
C VAL A 20 -28.19 51.22 -48.78
N ILE A 21 -27.29 51.85 -48.03
CA ILE A 21 -26.75 51.32 -46.76
C ILE A 21 -27.82 51.50 -45.69
N HIS A 22 -28.52 50.41 -45.34
CA HIS A 22 -29.27 50.32 -44.09
C HIS A 22 -28.28 49.99 -42.96
N ILE A 23 -27.98 50.97 -42.11
CA ILE A 23 -27.29 50.74 -40.84
C ILE A 23 -28.34 50.16 -39.89
N MET A 24 -28.43 48.84 -39.80
CA MET A 24 -29.11 48.21 -38.68
C MET A 24 -28.21 48.35 -37.44
N PRO A 25 -28.75 48.73 -36.27
CA PRO A 25 -28.02 48.57 -35.02
C PRO A 25 -27.78 47.08 -34.84
N VAL A 26 -26.53 46.65 -34.96
CA VAL A 26 -26.12 45.34 -34.46
C VAL A 26 -26.36 45.40 -32.97
N ASN A 27 -27.44 44.75 -32.52
CA ASN A 27 -27.56 44.34 -31.13
C ASN A 27 -26.25 43.63 -30.81
N ALA A 28 -25.43 44.24 -29.95
CA ALA A 28 -24.40 43.52 -29.24
C ALA A 28 -25.13 42.51 -28.36
N GLN A 29 -25.53 41.38 -28.95
CA GLN A 29 -25.67 40.16 -28.20
C GLN A 29 -24.32 40.01 -27.51
N ASN A 30 -24.33 40.15 -26.18
CA ASN A 30 -23.27 39.62 -25.35
C ASN A 30 -23.12 38.16 -25.76
N VAL A 31 -22.19 37.89 -26.69
CA VAL A 31 -21.73 36.55 -26.98
C VAL A 31 -21.01 36.17 -25.70
N THR A 32 -21.76 35.54 -24.80
CA THR A 32 -21.27 34.96 -23.56
C THR A 32 -20.03 34.18 -23.91
N GLU A 33 -18.90 34.60 -23.34
CA GLU A 33 -17.59 34.02 -23.57
C GLU A 33 -17.69 32.50 -23.50
N GLU A 34 -17.48 31.93 -24.67
CA GLU A 34 -17.29 30.52 -24.91
C GLU A 34 -16.33 29.99 -23.85
N SER A 35 -16.73 29.02 -23.03
CA SER A 35 -15.92 28.51 -21.91
C SER A 35 -15.94 26.98 -21.92
N ILE A 36 -14.83 26.38 -21.48
CA ILE A 36 -14.80 24.97 -21.09
C ILE A 36 -15.73 24.83 -19.89
N ARG A 37 -16.70 23.92 -19.96
CA ARG A 37 -17.60 23.66 -18.82
C ARG A 37 -17.19 22.37 -18.13
N LEU A 38 -16.81 22.51 -16.87
CA LEU A 38 -16.63 21.40 -15.95
C LEU A 38 -17.93 21.24 -15.15
N SER A 39 -18.41 20.00 -15.05
CA SER A 39 -19.59 19.73 -14.23
C SER A 39 -19.60 18.30 -13.69
N VAL A 40 -20.23 18.12 -12.54
CA VAL A 40 -20.55 16.82 -11.94
C VAL A 40 -22.04 16.84 -11.72
N ASN A 41 -22.74 15.84 -12.25
CA ASN A 41 -24.21 15.81 -12.27
C ASN A 41 -24.86 17.07 -12.88
N GLY A 42 -24.16 17.74 -13.81
CA GLY A 42 -24.64 18.94 -14.50
C GLY A 42 -24.47 20.26 -13.72
N SER A 43 -23.83 20.24 -12.55
CA SER A 43 -23.54 21.44 -11.74
C SER A 43 -22.05 21.78 -11.74
N ASP A 44 -21.72 23.07 -11.73
CA ASP A 44 -20.36 23.62 -11.53
C ASP A 44 -19.99 23.74 -10.04
N HIS A 45 -20.98 23.57 -9.16
CA HIS A 45 -20.82 23.35 -7.73
C HIS A 45 -21.48 22.01 -7.35
N ALA A 46 -20.67 21.02 -6.96
CA ALA A 46 -21.18 19.68 -6.64
C ALA A 46 -20.85 19.29 -5.20
N VAL A 47 -21.87 18.85 -4.47
CA VAL A 47 -21.68 18.13 -3.20
C VAL A 47 -21.43 16.68 -3.56
N ILE A 48 -20.25 16.19 -3.21
CA ILE A 48 -19.85 14.80 -3.45
C ILE A 48 -20.06 14.03 -2.14
N THR A 49 -20.92 13.01 -2.22
CA THR A 49 -21.18 12.05 -1.14
C THR A 49 -20.37 10.76 -1.32
N GLU A 50 -19.80 10.54 -2.50
CA GLU A 50 -19.10 9.29 -2.86
C GLU A 50 -17.60 9.50 -3.03
N LYS A 51 -16.78 8.47 -2.77
CA LYS A 51 -15.33 8.52 -2.99
C LYS A 51 -14.94 8.70 -4.47
N SER A 52 -15.83 8.33 -5.39
CA SER A 52 -15.65 8.43 -6.84
C SER A 52 -16.77 9.23 -7.48
N PHE A 53 -16.46 10.02 -8.50
CA PHE A 53 -17.45 10.82 -9.24
C PHE A 53 -17.04 11.01 -10.70
N ASP A 54 -18.03 11.22 -11.56
CA ASP A 54 -17.79 11.46 -12.98
C ASP A 54 -17.75 12.97 -13.27
N LEU A 55 -16.56 13.47 -13.60
CA LEU A 55 -16.33 14.82 -14.09
C LEU A 55 -16.66 14.88 -15.59
N LYS A 56 -17.70 15.62 -15.94
CA LYS A 56 -18.01 15.95 -17.33
C LYS A 56 -17.20 17.18 -17.77
N VAL A 57 -16.43 17.02 -18.84
CA VAL A 57 -15.72 18.10 -19.53
C VAL A 57 -16.44 18.37 -20.83
N ASP A 58 -17.09 19.53 -20.95
CA ASP A 58 -17.94 19.89 -22.09
C ASP A 58 -17.36 21.09 -22.85
N LEU A 59 -17.16 20.88 -24.16
CA LEU A 59 -16.56 21.80 -25.12
C LEU A 59 -17.56 22.19 -26.21
N SER A 60 -18.83 21.84 -26.05
CA SER A 60 -19.88 22.13 -27.05
C SER A 60 -19.98 23.62 -27.39
N ASN A 61 -19.61 24.49 -26.45
CA ASN A 61 -19.61 25.94 -26.59
C ASN A 61 -18.24 26.55 -26.89
N THR A 62 -17.18 25.77 -27.10
CA THR A 62 -15.91 26.30 -27.61
C THR A 62 -15.96 26.33 -29.13
N THR A 63 -15.73 27.49 -29.76
CA THR A 63 -15.56 27.53 -31.22
C THR A 63 -14.48 26.54 -31.66
N ASP A 64 -14.69 25.94 -32.84
CA ASP A 64 -13.73 25.02 -33.44
C ASP A 64 -12.35 25.70 -33.47
N VAL A 65 -11.42 25.22 -32.64
CA VAL A 65 -10.02 25.71 -32.56
C VAL A 65 -9.24 25.40 -33.87
N LYS A 66 -9.94 24.99 -34.93
CA LYS A 66 -9.42 24.70 -36.27
C LYS A 66 -8.83 25.92 -36.96
N ASP A 67 -9.09 27.13 -36.45
CA ASP A 67 -8.57 28.38 -37.01
C ASP A 67 -7.13 28.72 -36.57
N PHE A 68 -6.52 27.94 -35.66
CA PHE A 68 -5.11 28.10 -35.27
C PHE A 68 -4.13 27.32 -36.18
N LYS A 69 -4.44 27.19 -37.47
CA LYS A 69 -3.49 26.68 -38.46
C LYS A 69 -2.62 27.83 -38.97
N LYS A 70 -1.44 27.98 -38.37
CA LYS A 70 -0.38 28.81 -38.96
C LYS A 70 0.46 27.90 -39.87
N ASP A 71 0.41 28.16 -41.17
CA ASP A 71 1.38 27.70 -42.17
C ASP A 71 1.84 26.23 -42.09
N GLY A 72 0.91 25.28 -42.29
CA GLY A 72 1.26 23.89 -42.65
C GLY A 72 1.76 22.97 -41.52
N GLU A 73 1.94 23.47 -40.29
CA GLU A 73 2.19 22.62 -39.12
C GLU A 73 0.87 22.03 -38.58
N GLN A 74 0.88 20.73 -38.25
CA GLN A 74 -0.20 20.12 -37.48
C GLN A 74 -0.13 20.68 -36.06
N SER A 75 -1.09 21.53 -35.69
CA SER A 75 -1.21 21.98 -34.31
C SER A 75 -1.70 20.83 -33.43
N SER A 76 -0.94 20.50 -32.39
CA SER A 76 -1.41 19.59 -31.33
C SER A 76 -2.30 20.39 -30.39
N GLN A 77 -3.50 19.88 -30.16
CA GLN A 77 -4.45 20.44 -29.21
C GLN A 77 -4.66 19.45 -28.08
N SER A 78 -4.54 19.93 -26.85
CA SER A 78 -4.79 19.15 -25.65
C SER A 78 -5.64 19.91 -24.65
N ILE A 79 -6.38 19.16 -23.83
CA ILE A 79 -7.05 19.69 -22.65
C ILE A 79 -6.28 19.20 -21.44
N ASN A 80 -5.95 20.14 -20.57
CA ASN A 80 -5.14 19.88 -19.41
C ASN A 80 -5.98 20.22 -18.18
N ILE A 81 -6.23 19.22 -17.33
CA ILE A 81 -7.01 19.35 -16.11
C ILE A 81 -6.05 19.21 -14.93
N GLU A 82 -5.95 20.25 -14.12
CA GLU A 82 -5.11 20.25 -12.93
C GLU A 82 -5.91 19.68 -11.76
N LEU A 83 -5.39 18.62 -11.14
CA LEU A 83 -6.02 17.99 -10.00
C LEU A 83 -5.41 18.52 -8.69
N PRO A 84 -6.24 18.98 -7.75
CA PRO A 84 -5.80 19.34 -6.41
C PRO A 84 -5.38 18.08 -5.62
N ASN A 85 -4.72 18.27 -4.47
CA ASN A 85 -4.09 17.18 -3.73
C ASN A 85 -5.06 16.09 -3.26
N GLU A 86 -6.31 16.46 -3.06
CA GLU A 86 -7.38 15.63 -2.57
C GLU A 86 -8.04 14.81 -3.70
N ILE A 87 -7.72 15.08 -4.97
CA ILE A 87 -8.31 14.42 -6.13
C ILE A 87 -7.25 13.59 -6.86
N PHE A 88 -7.61 12.39 -7.26
CA PHE A 88 -6.75 11.50 -8.03
C PHE A 88 -7.48 10.89 -9.22
N TYR A 89 -6.70 10.55 -10.24
CA TYR A 89 -7.16 9.95 -11.48
C TYR A 89 -6.59 8.54 -11.62
N GLU A 90 -7.45 7.58 -12.01
CA GLU A 90 -7.05 6.20 -12.32
C GLU A 90 -7.44 5.87 -13.77
N ALA A 91 -6.47 5.55 -14.62
CA ALA A 91 -6.69 5.31 -16.05
C ALA A 91 -7.65 4.14 -16.33
N LYS A 92 -7.60 3.08 -15.51
CA LYS A 92 -8.46 1.88 -15.62
C LYS A 92 -9.96 2.19 -15.48
N ASP A 93 -10.32 3.26 -14.79
CA ASP A 93 -11.71 3.67 -14.60
C ASP A 93 -12.26 4.47 -15.80
N ASN A 94 -11.39 4.73 -16.77
CA ASN A 94 -11.66 5.50 -17.97
C ASN A 94 -11.23 4.71 -19.23
N PRO A 95 -11.69 3.46 -19.41
CA PRO A 95 -11.17 2.57 -20.46
C PRO A 95 -11.40 3.12 -21.89
N ASN A 96 -12.44 3.93 -22.08
CA ASN A 96 -12.76 4.57 -23.36
C ASN A 96 -11.81 5.72 -23.72
N LEU A 97 -10.93 6.11 -22.81
CA LEU A 97 -10.02 7.25 -22.93
C LEU A 97 -8.54 6.86 -22.88
N MET A 98 -8.20 5.56 -22.72
CA MET A 98 -6.82 5.07 -22.53
C MET A 98 -5.83 5.55 -23.59
N ASP A 99 -6.24 5.61 -24.86
CA ASP A 99 -5.35 6.04 -25.97
C ASP A 99 -5.32 7.56 -26.16
N LYS A 100 -6.17 8.30 -25.43
CA LYS A 100 -6.37 9.75 -25.57
C LYS A 100 -5.96 10.54 -24.33
N VAL A 101 -5.84 9.88 -23.18
CA VAL A 101 -5.58 10.52 -21.90
C VAL A 101 -4.28 10.02 -21.30
N SER A 102 -3.40 10.96 -20.97
CA SER A 102 -2.24 10.72 -20.12
C SER A 102 -2.44 11.44 -18.78
N TYR A 103 -1.86 10.88 -17.72
CA TYR A 103 -1.82 11.50 -16.41
C TYR A 103 -0.37 11.57 -15.95
N ASP A 104 0.07 12.76 -15.56
CA ASP A 104 1.38 12.96 -14.94
C ASP A 104 1.20 13.05 -13.42
N PRO A 105 1.63 12.04 -12.65
CA PRO A 105 1.49 12.04 -11.19
C PRO A 105 2.32 13.13 -10.50
N SER A 106 3.38 13.63 -11.14
CA SER A 106 4.28 14.63 -10.57
C SER A 106 3.67 16.04 -10.60
N THR A 107 2.94 16.36 -11.67
CA THR A 107 2.23 17.63 -11.84
C THR A 107 0.75 17.55 -11.52
N LYS A 108 0.21 16.34 -11.33
CA LYS A 108 -1.22 16.05 -11.13
C LYS A 108 -2.10 16.55 -12.27
N GLU A 109 -1.57 16.49 -13.49
CA GLU A 109 -2.20 17.01 -14.68
C GLU A 109 -2.74 15.85 -15.54
N ILE A 110 -4.04 15.86 -15.83
CA ILE A 110 -4.63 15.00 -16.84
C ILE A 110 -4.54 15.72 -18.18
N THR A 111 -3.90 15.11 -19.17
CA THR A 111 -3.80 15.64 -20.53
C THR A 111 -4.65 14.78 -21.49
N ILE A 112 -5.63 15.40 -22.13
CA ILE A 112 -6.50 14.77 -23.13
C ILE A 112 -6.07 15.25 -24.51
N ASN A 113 -5.47 14.36 -25.29
CA ASN A 113 -5.00 14.62 -26.64
C ASN A 113 -6.08 14.31 -27.69
N ASN A 114 -5.98 14.96 -28.85
CA ASN A 114 -6.82 14.68 -30.03
C ASN A 114 -8.33 14.88 -29.76
N ILE A 115 -8.68 16.13 -29.43
CA ILE A 115 -10.02 16.61 -29.04
C ILE A 115 -11.00 16.62 -30.24
N ALA A 116 -11.25 15.47 -30.84
CA ALA A 116 -12.30 15.34 -31.87
C ALA A 116 -13.70 15.31 -31.24
N GLU A 117 -13.80 14.85 -30.00
CA GLU A 117 -15.06 14.77 -29.24
C GLU A 117 -15.31 16.07 -28.48
N LYS A 118 -16.57 16.51 -28.47
CA LYS A 118 -16.99 17.77 -27.81
C LYS A 118 -17.35 17.61 -26.34
N SER A 119 -17.34 16.38 -25.80
CA SER A 119 -17.65 16.11 -24.41
C SER A 119 -17.00 14.80 -23.96
N PHE A 120 -16.47 14.79 -22.75
CA PHE A 120 -15.84 13.63 -22.13
C PHE A 120 -16.37 13.43 -20.71
N LEU A 121 -16.41 12.19 -20.25
CA LEU A 121 -16.63 11.85 -18.85
C LEU A 121 -15.35 11.23 -18.31
N ILE A 122 -14.87 11.79 -17.21
CA ILE A 122 -13.66 11.36 -16.53
C ILE A 122 -14.03 10.96 -15.13
N ARG A 123 -13.87 9.68 -14.80
CA ARG A 123 -14.00 9.21 -13.44
C ARG A 123 -12.80 9.65 -12.62
N LEU A 124 -13.07 10.45 -11.59
CA LEU A 124 -12.12 10.94 -10.61
C LEU A 124 -12.47 10.40 -9.23
N HIS A 125 -11.49 10.44 -8.34
CA HIS A 125 -11.65 10.00 -6.97
C HIS A 125 -11.20 11.08 -6.01
N ARG A 126 -11.86 11.18 -4.85
CA ARG A 126 -11.55 12.14 -3.80
C ARG A 126 -11.14 11.43 -2.52
N ASN A 127 -10.05 11.90 -1.93
CA ASN A 127 -9.66 11.53 -0.57
C ASN A 127 -10.54 12.30 0.44
N ILE A 128 -11.37 11.60 1.20
CA ILE A 128 -12.42 12.18 2.08
C ILE A 128 -11.85 12.61 3.47
N VAL A 129 -10.54 12.58 3.66
CA VAL A 129 -9.93 12.81 4.99
C VAL A 129 -10.16 14.22 5.54
N GLU A 130 -10.38 15.24 4.70
CA GLU A 130 -10.64 16.61 5.15
C GLU A 130 -11.91 17.22 4.52
N ALA A 131 -12.78 17.82 5.35
CA ALA A 131 -13.99 18.53 4.95
C ALA A 131 -13.70 19.95 4.41
N LYS A 132 -12.82 20.06 3.41
CA LYS A 132 -12.49 21.32 2.74
C LYS A 132 -13.03 21.30 1.32
N ASP A 133 -13.53 22.44 0.86
CA ASP A 133 -13.91 22.60 -0.55
C ASP A 133 -12.68 22.47 -1.45
N VAL A 134 -12.85 21.72 -2.54
CA VAL A 134 -11.78 21.41 -3.49
C VAL A 134 -12.13 22.04 -4.84
N LYS A 135 -11.14 22.67 -5.48
CA LYS A 135 -11.33 23.39 -6.75
C LYS A 135 -10.63 22.67 -7.89
N ILE A 136 -11.34 22.47 -9.00
CA ILE A 136 -10.80 21.87 -10.22
C ILE A 136 -10.85 22.90 -11.35
N LYS A 137 -9.79 22.95 -12.16
CA LYS A 137 -9.70 23.83 -13.32
C LYS A 137 -9.19 23.05 -14.54
N ALA A 138 -9.70 23.41 -15.72
CA ALA A 138 -9.24 22.88 -16.99
C ALA A 138 -8.75 24.00 -17.91
N THR A 139 -7.76 23.69 -18.74
CA THR A 139 -7.20 24.60 -19.73
C THR A 139 -7.13 23.91 -21.09
N ILE A 140 -7.31 24.66 -22.19
CA ILE A 140 -6.99 24.18 -23.53
C ILE A 140 -5.61 24.72 -23.89
N LYS A 141 -4.71 23.83 -24.30
CA LYS A 141 -3.39 24.18 -24.83
C LYS A 141 -3.33 23.89 -26.34
N VAL A 142 -2.72 24.81 -27.08
CA VAL A 142 -2.38 24.64 -28.49
C VAL A 142 -0.88 24.85 -28.62
N ASN A 143 -0.14 23.83 -29.06
CA ASN A 143 1.33 23.84 -29.10
C ASN A 143 1.93 24.34 -27.75
N ASP A 144 1.47 23.73 -26.65
CA ASP A 144 1.85 24.03 -25.25
C ASP A 144 1.50 25.42 -24.73
N ARG A 145 0.77 26.25 -25.48
CA ARG A 145 0.29 27.55 -25.02
C ARG A 145 -1.16 27.46 -24.57
N VAL A 146 -1.43 27.91 -23.34
CA VAL A 146 -2.80 28.05 -22.82
C VAL A 146 -3.53 29.09 -23.67
N VAL A 147 -4.58 28.67 -24.37
CA VAL A 147 -5.44 29.56 -25.17
C VAL A 147 -6.78 29.81 -24.50
N LYS A 148 -7.16 28.98 -23.53
CA LYS A 148 -8.46 29.04 -22.87
C LYS A 148 -8.45 28.34 -21.52
N GLU A 149 -9.30 28.80 -20.61
CA GLU A 149 -9.47 28.22 -19.28
C GLU A 149 -10.95 28.02 -18.96
N SER A 150 -11.26 27.05 -18.10
CA SER A 150 -12.59 26.87 -17.51
C SER A 150 -12.78 27.82 -16.33
N ASN A 151 -14.03 28.05 -15.96
CA ASN A 151 -14.32 28.49 -14.59
C ASN A 151 -13.85 27.41 -13.60
N GLU A 152 -13.53 27.82 -12.37
CA GLU A 152 -13.24 26.88 -11.29
C GLU A 152 -14.51 26.11 -10.93
N MET A 153 -14.40 24.79 -10.91
CA MET A 153 -15.44 23.91 -10.39
C MET A 153 -15.20 23.67 -8.89
N VAL A 154 -16.23 23.84 -8.06
CA VAL A 154 -16.12 23.65 -6.60
C VAL A 154 -16.77 22.34 -6.18
N LEU A 155 -16.01 21.55 -5.40
CA LEU A 155 -16.41 20.26 -4.87
C LEU A 155 -16.49 20.29 -3.34
N SER A 156 -17.69 20.20 -2.80
CA SER A 156 -17.95 20.18 -1.35
C SER A 156 -18.21 18.75 -0.86
N LEU A 157 -17.96 18.48 0.42
CA LEU A 157 -18.28 17.20 1.08
C LEU A 157 -19.58 17.34 1.87
N ASP A 158 -20.45 16.32 1.82
CA ASP A 158 -21.65 16.31 2.67
C ASP A 158 -21.26 16.02 4.12
N SER A 159 -21.59 16.95 5.02
CA SER A 159 -21.25 16.86 6.45
C SER A 159 -22.15 15.92 7.27
N LYS A 160 -23.16 15.28 6.67
CA LYS A 160 -24.21 14.55 7.41
C LYS A 160 -23.85 13.13 7.90
N GLU A 161 -22.70 12.57 7.56
CA GLU A 161 -22.34 11.19 7.97
C GLU A 161 -21.73 11.04 9.37
N LYS A 162 -21.63 12.11 10.18
CA LYS A 162 -20.98 12.03 11.51
C LYS A 162 -21.86 11.58 12.69
N GLU A 163 -23.17 11.38 12.51
CA GLU A 163 -24.09 11.17 13.66
C GLU A 163 -24.92 9.88 13.68
N SER A 164 -24.73 8.91 12.76
CA SER A 164 -25.56 7.69 12.75
C SER A 164 -24.76 6.38 12.78
N SER A 165 -24.25 6.00 13.95
CA SER A 165 -23.91 4.59 14.26
C SER A 165 -23.88 4.30 15.77
N SER A 166 -25.02 4.49 16.44
CA SER A 166 -25.28 3.81 17.73
C SER A 166 -26.72 3.31 17.77
N SER A 167 -26.94 2.07 17.34
CA SER A 167 -28.18 1.34 17.64
C SER A 167 -27.86 -0.14 17.72
N ASP A 168 -27.65 -0.64 18.94
CA ASP A 168 -27.74 -2.06 19.24
C ASP A 168 -29.05 -2.33 19.98
N ASN A 169 -29.73 -3.37 19.47
CA ASN A 169 -30.98 -3.92 19.97
C ASN A 169 -30.81 -4.46 21.39
N SER A 170 -31.67 -4.04 22.32
CA SER A 170 -31.93 -4.76 23.56
C SER A 170 -33.38 -5.27 23.56
N GLU A 171 -33.52 -6.59 23.62
CA GLU A 171 -34.79 -7.25 23.89
C GLU A 171 -35.30 -6.90 25.30
N SER A 172 -36.62 -6.82 25.37
CA SER A 172 -37.50 -6.47 26.48
C SER A 172 -37.28 -7.25 27.77
N ILE A 173 -37.06 -6.54 28.88
CA ILE A 173 -37.60 -6.91 30.20
C ILE A 173 -38.15 -5.65 30.90
N ASP A 174 -39.41 -5.78 31.29
CA ASP A 174 -40.34 -4.93 32.03
C ASP A 174 -39.84 -3.78 32.92
N ASN A 175 -40.37 -2.59 32.60
CA ASN A 175 -40.99 -1.58 33.47
C ASN A 175 -40.65 -1.58 34.97
N ILE A 176 -39.76 -0.65 35.37
CA ILE A 176 -39.98 0.19 36.57
C ILE A 176 -39.65 1.64 36.22
N ASP A 177 -40.71 2.45 36.19
CA ASP A 177 -40.68 3.91 36.15
C ASP A 177 -40.30 4.45 37.54
N LEU A 178 -39.18 5.15 37.61
CA LEU A 178 -38.90 6.15 38.64
C LEU A 178 -38.09 7.27 37.99
N SER A 179 -38.81 8.14 37.30
CA SER A 179 -38.39 9.50 37.00
C SER A 179 -38.27 10.32 38.30
N ARG A 180 -37.07 10.84 38.61
CA ARG A 180 -36.78 12.27 38.80
C ARG A 180 -35.47 12.57 39.54
N ASP A 181 -34.80 13.58 38.98
CA ASP A 181 -33.96 14.61 39.61
C ASP A 181 -32.58 14.24 40.15
N LEU A 182 -31.57 14.39 39.28
CA LEU A 182 -30.28 15.01 39.66
C LEU A 182 -29.80 15.94 38.55
N GLU A 183 -30.21 17.21 38.67
CA GLU A 183 -29.47 18.34 38.12
C GLU A 183 -28.24 18.64 39.00
N LYS A 184 -27.13 18.99 38.33
CA LYS A 184 -25.91 19.67 38.82
C LYS A 184 -24.90 18.86 39.64
N ASN A 185 -23.75 18.55 39.02
CA ASN A 185 -22.53 19.29 39.34
C ASN A 185 -21.37 18.97 38.38
N GLU A 186 -20.75 20.04 37.90
CA GLU A 186 -19.42 20.11 37.32
C GLU A 186 -18.37 19.71 38.39
N ASP A 187 -17.42 18.82 38.07
CA ASP A 187 -15.96 18.98 38.23
C ASP A 187 -15.24 17.60 38.16
N TYR A 188 -14.46 17.39 37.09
CA TYR A 188 -13.40 16.37 37.00
C TYR A 188 -12.08 17.15 36.94
N PRO A 189 -11.12 16.95 37.87
CA PRO A 189 -10.20 15.81 37.76
C PRO A 189 -9.64 15.34 39.13
N ASN A 190 -9.93 14.12 39.59
CA ASN A 190 -9.24 13.60 40.80
C ASN A 190 -9.17 12.07 40.96
N ILE A 191 -8.84 11.35 39.88
CA ILE A 191 -8.60 9.89 39.95
C ILE A 191 -7.13 9.53 39.70
N TYR A 192 -6.33 10.42 39.11
CA TYR A 192 -4.93 10.11 38.74
C TYR A 192 -3.93 10.15 39.92
N ASN A 193 -4.25 10.85 41.02
CA ASN A 193 -3.33 10.96 42.18
C ASN A 193 -3.55 9.91 43.26
N LYS A 194 -4.65 9.12 43.22
CA LYS A 194 -4.96 8.13 44.26
C LYS A 194 -4.28 6.77 44.07
N MET A 195 -3.73 6.49 42.88
CA MET A 195 -2.99 5.25 42.61
C MET A 195 -1.46 5.37 42.80
N LYS A 196 -0.92 6.58 43.00
CA LYS A 196 0.53 6.80 43.18
C LYS A 196 0.99 6.76 44.64
N GLU A 197 0.07 6.86 45.60
CA GLU A 197 0.38 6.82 47.04
C GLU A 197 0.16 5.47 47.73
N GLN A 198 -0.43 4.47 47.07
CA GLN A 198 -0.62 3.13 47.67
C GLN A 198 0.58 2.18 47.52
N ASN A 199 1.63 2.52 46.75
CA ASN A 199 2.83 1.69 46.57
C ASN A 199 4.08 2.22 47.30
N LYS A 200 3.92 3.05 48.34
CA LYS A 200 5.06 3.60 49.10
C LYS A 200 5.03 3.35 50.62
N THR A 201 4.17 2.45 51.09
CA THR A 201 4.00 2.23 52.55
C THR A 201 3.89 0.76 52.94
N GLU A 202 4.73 -0.13 52.40
CA GLU A 202 4.97 -1.45 53.00
C GLU A 202 6.43 -1.85 52.81
N LEU A 203 7.31 -1.28 53.63
CA LEU A 203 8.65 -1.80 53.91
C LEU A 203 9.23 -1.06 55.12
N THR A 204 8.70 -1.35 56.32
CA THR A 204 9.43 -1.21 57.60
C THR A 204 8.60 -1.76 58.75
N LYS A 205 8.94 -2.98 59.20
CA LYS A 205 9.11 -3.39 60.61
C LYS A 205 9.44 -4.88 60.65
N GLY A 206 10.69 -5.18 60.99
CA GLY A 206 11.20 -6.54 61.14
C GLY A 206 11.08 -7.10 62.56
N ASN A 207 11.55 -8.34 62.70
CA ASN A 207 12.38 -8.89 63.80
C ASN A 207 12.72 -10.35 63.39
N SER A 208 13.99 -10.69 63.10
CA SER A 208 15.09 -11.07 64.01
C SER A 208 14.93 -12.53 64.51
N ILE A 209 15.87 -13.49 64.57
CA ILE A 209 17.34 -13.61 64.72
C ILE A 209 17.68 -15.05 64.24
N GLU A 210 18.80 -15.41 63.58
CA GLU A 210 20.07 -15.84 64.21
C GLU A 210 21.24 -15.94 63.20
N THR A 211 22.39 -15.46 63.68
CA THR A 211 23.73 -15.33 63.08
C THR A 211 24.59 -16.58 63.35
N HIS A 212 25.46 -17.03 62.44
CA HIS A 212 26.93 -16.81 62.41
C HIS A 212 27.61 -17.90 61.52
N PRO A 213 28.91 -17.80 61.11
CA PRO A 213 29.71 -16.62 60.79
C PRO A 213 30.47 -16.71 59.44
N PHE A 214 30.70 -15.53 58.88
CA PHE A 214 31.89 -15.00 58.19
C PHE A 214 33.14 -15.91 57.98
N VAL A 215 33.58 -16.04 56.71
CA VAL A 215 35.00 -15.99 56.31
C VAL A 215 35.11 -15.25 54.97
N SER A 216 35.79 -14.11 54.99
CA SER A 216 36.31 -13.37 53.83
C SER A 216 37.69 -13.90 53.43
N SER A 217 38.00 -13.87 52.14
CA SER A 217 39.37 -13.60 51.69
C SER A 217 39.33 -12.84 50.38
N GLU A 218 39.89 -11.64 50.42
CA GLU A 218 40.19 -10.75 49.31
C GLU A 218 41.34 -11.27 48.43
N GLU A 219 41.36 -10.71 47.22
CA GLU A 219 42.51 -10.45 46.33
C GLU A 219 43.36 -11.63 45.82
N ASN A 220 43.30 -11.83 44.50
CA ASN A 220 44.49 -11.59 43.70
C ASN A 220 44.15 -11.27 42.24
N THR A 221 44.60 -10.08 41.84
CA THR A 221 44.71 -9.56 40.49
C THR A 221 45.84 -10.32 39.79
N GLU A 222 45.56 -11.02 38.69
CA GLU A 222 46.59 -11.38 37.72
C GLU A 222 46.13 -11.05 36.30
N ILE A 223 46.82 -10.05 35.76
CA ILE A 223 46.87 -9.65 34.36
C ILE A 223 47.50 -10.81 33.58
N ILE A 224 46.74 -11.46 32.70
CA ILE A 224 47.33 -12.29 31.64
C ILE A 224 47.20 -11.53 30.32
N LYS A 225 48.38 -11.34 29.74
CA LYS A 225 48.68 -10.61 28.51
C LYS A 225 47.92 -11.18 27.32
N GLN A 226 47.56 -10.27 26.43
CA GLN A 226 47.27 -10.55 25.02
C GLN A 226 48.43 -11.36 24.42
N GLU A 227 48.17 -12.62 24.09
CA GLU A 227 48.91 -13.32 23.05
C GLU A 227 48.17 -13.08 21.73
N ASN A 228 48.87 -12.43 20.81
CA ASN A 228 48.54 -12.42 19.39
C ASN A 228 48.50 -13.86 18.89
N ILE A 229 47.31 -14.37 18.62
CA ILE A 229 47.14 -15.57 17.81
C ILE A 229 46.90 -15.07 16.38
N GLU A 230 47.92 -15.22 15.53
CA GLU A 230 47.78 -15.21 14.07
C GLU A 230 46.68 -16.21 13.70
N ILE A 231 45.60 -15.69 13.11
CA ILE A 231 44.54 -16.51 12.55
C ILE A 231 45.08 -17.04 11.21
N ASP A 232 45.42 -18.32 11.21
CA ASP A 232 45.72 -19.11 10.02
C ASP A 232 44.42 -19.24 9.19
N GLU A 233 44.31 -18.39 8.16
CA GLU A 233 43.34 -18.53 7.08
C GLU A 233 43.60 -19.85 6.36
N ASN A 234 42.88 -20.92 6.74
CA ASN A 234 42.37 -21.99 5.87
C ASN A 234 41.95 -23.21 6.69
N LYS A 235 40.64 -23.37 6.88
CA LYS A 235 40.02 -24.69 7.02
C LYS A 235 38.57 -24.64 6.56
N GLU A 236 38.43 -24.65 5.24
CA GLU A 236 37.24 -25.08 4.52
C GLU A 236 36.75 -26.42 5.08
N ASN A 237 35.54 -26.44 5.62
CA ASN A 237 34.65 -27.59 5.50
C ASN A 237 33.57 -27.21 4.49
N GLU A 238 33.98 -27.05 3.23
CA GLU A 238 33.05 -27.00 2.12
C GLU A 238 32.53 -28.41 1.84
N THR A 239 31.28 -28.66 2.21
CA THR A 239 30.45 -29.61 1.48
C THR A 239 30.45 -29.17 0.02
N LYS A 240 31.17 -29.90 -0.84
CA LYS A 240 31.24 -29.67 -2.29
C LYS A 240 29.84 -29.59 -2.90
N GLN A 241 29.33 -28.37 -3.04
CA GLN A 241 28.23 -28.06 -3.95
C GLN A 241 28.85 -28.02 -5.35
N ALA A 242 28.34 -28.85 -6.27
CA ALA A 242 28.84 -28.88 -7.64
C ALA A 242 28.76 -27.46 -8.24
N PRO A 243 29.72 -27.05 -9.10
CA PRO A 243 29.67 -25.74 -9.74
C PRO A 243 28.34 -25.61 -10.48
N GLU A 244 27.52 -24.66 -10.03
CA GLU A 244 26.23 -24.34 -10.66
C GLU A 244 26.51 -23.95 -12.11
N ASN A 245 25.92 -24.65 -13.07
CA ASN A 245 26.00 -24.26 -14.48
C ASN A 245 25.43 -22.83 -14.61
N GLU A 246 26.12 -21.91 -15.31
CA GLU A 246 25.67 -20.52 -15.47
C GLU A 246 24.22 -20.43 -15.97
N ASP A 247 23.78 -21.38 -16.80
CA ASP A 247 22.41 -21.49 -17.32
C ASP A 247 21.33 -21.72 -16.23
N SER A 248 21.72 -22.09 -15.01
CA SER A 248 20.83 -22.30 -13.87
C SER A 248 20.74 -21.09 -12.92
N ILE A 249 21.51 -20.03 -13.21
CA ILE A 249 21.57 -18.79 -12.45
C ILE A 249 20.90 -17.68 -13.26
N ALA A 250 19.94 -16.98 -12.67
CA ALA A 250 19.36 -15.77 -13.24
C ALA A 250 19.85 -14.54 -12.48
N ASN A 251 20.51 -13.61 -13.15
CA ASN A 251 20.81 -12.30 -12.57
C ASN A 251 19.58 -11.41 -12.68
N VAL A 252 19.15 -10.87 -11.55
CA VAL A 252 17.92 -10.08 -11.42
C VAL A 252 18.26 -8.69 -10.90
N PHE A 253 17.80 -7.68 -11.63
CA PHE A 253 18.03 -6.26 -11.33
C PHE A 253 16.78 -5.39 -11.57
N ASP A 254 15.68 -5.99 -12.03
CA ASP A 254 14.40 -5.34 -12.25
C ASP A 254 13.26 -6.36 -12.16
N GLU A 255 12.02 -5.86 -12.21
CA GLU A 255 10.81 -6.69 -12.18
C GLU A 255 10.75 -7.70 -13.33
N LYS A 256 11.17 -7.30 -14.53
CA LYS A 256 11.07 -8.17 -15.71
C LYS A 256 11.98 -9.40 -15.54
N THR A 257 13.23 -9.18 -15.15
CA THR A 257 14.19 -10.26 -14.90
C THR A 257 13.78 -11.13 -13.72
N TRP A 258 13.14 -10.54 -12.70
CA TRP A 258 12.52 -11.27 -11.59
C TRP A 258 11.45 -12.24 -12.07
N HIS A 259 10.47 -11.77 -12.84
CA HIS A 259 9.40 -12.62 -13.39
C HIS A 259 9.92 -13.68 -14.36
N ASP A 260 10.88 -13.32 -15.22
CA ASP A 260 11.50 -14.26 -16.17
C ASP A 260 12.22 -15.40 -15.41
N ALA A 261 12.90 -15.10 -14.31
CA ALA A 261 13.58 -16.10 -13.48
C ALA A 261 12.61 -17.07 -12.80
N TRP A 262 11.49 -16.57 -12.27
CA TRP A 262 10.45 -17.40 -11.66
C TRP A 262 9.74 -18.29 -12.69
N ASN A 263 9.52 -17.80 -13.90
CA ASN A 263 8.89 -18.56 -14.98
C ASN A 263 9.80 -19.64 -15.59
N ASN A 264 11.12 -19.54 -15.43
CA ASN A 264 12.05 -20.48 -16.01
C ASN A 264 12.34 -21.66 -15.06
N PRO A 265 11.84 -22.89 -15.32
CA PRO A 265 12.02 -24.04 -14.43
C PRO A 265 13.46 -24.56 -14.35
N LYS A 266 14.34 -24.13 -15.25
CA LYS A 266 15.78 -24.47 -15.22
C LYS A 266 16.54 -23.66 -14.17
N ILE A 267 16.03 -22.48 -13.82
CA ILE A 267 16.67 -21.61 -12.83
C ILE A 267 16.55 -22.24 -11.45
N LYS A 268 17.72 -22.41 -10.82
CA LYS A 268 17.94 -22.90 -9.45
C LYS A 268 18.43 -21.80 -8.53
N VAL A 269 19.06 -20.76 -9.09
CA VAL A 269 19.50 -19.60 -8.32
C VAL A 269 19.00 -18.32 -8.96
N ILE A 270 18.30 -17.51 -8.18
CA ILE A 270 18.00 -16.12 -8.50
C ILE A 270 19.03 -15.27 -7.76
N ASN A 271 19.90 -14.62 -8.51
CA ASN A 271 20.98 -13.78 -7.98
C ASN A 271 20.56 -12.31 -8.12
N ILE A 272 20.22 -11.66 -6.99
CA ILE A 272 19.85 -10.25 -6.99
C ILE A 272 21.13 -9.41 -7.10
N THR A 273 21.20 -8.58 -8.13
CA THR A 273 22.39 -7.77 -8.45
C THR A 273 22.17 -6.27 -8.26
N GLN A 274 20.92 -5.86 -8.01
CA GLN A 274 20.56 -4.46 -7.77
C GLN A 274 19.27 -4.39 -6.95
N ASP A 275 19.08 -3.28 -6.23
CA ASP A 275 17.81 -2.96 -5.60
C ASP A 275 16.75 -2.67 -6.68
N PHE A 276 15.56 -3.26 -6.54
CA PHE A 276 14.45 -3.02 -7.46
C PHE A 276 13.10 -3.17 -6.77
N TYR A 277 12.06 -2.68 -7.42
CA TYR A 277 10.68 -2.86 -6.98
C TYR A 277 9.87 -3.53 -8.08
N THR A 278 8.84 -4.29 -7.72
CA THR A 278 7.91 -4.89 -8.69
C THR A 278 6.68 -3.98 -8.84
N MET A 279 6.38 -3.53 -10.05
CA MET A 279 5.19 -2.76 -10.34
C MET A 279 3.98 -3.68 -10.47
N ASP A 280 3.21 -3.81 -9.39
CA ASP A 280 1.77 -3.97 -9.56
C ASP A 280 0.99 -2.90 -8.78
N ARG A 281 0.31 -2.10 -9.59
CA ARG A 281 -0.86 -1.25 -9.34
C ARG A 281 -0.94 -0.66 -7.92
N ILE A 282 -0.78 0.66 -7.85
CA ILE A 282 -1.31 1.53 -6.78
C ILE A 282 -2.85 1.48 -6.81
N THR A 283 -3.45 0.30 -6.82
CA THR A 283 -4.85 0.14 -6.44
C THR A 283 -4.83 -0.05 -4.93
N PRO A 284 -5.38 0.88 -4.13
CA PRO A 284 -5.54 0.69 -2.70
C PRO A 284 -6.19 -0.68 -2.43
N GLY A 285 -5.59 -1.48 -1.55
CA GLY A 285 -6.12 -2.79 -1.16
C GLY A 285 -5.79 -3.98 -2.08
N ALA A 286 -5.28 -3.81 -3.30
CA ALA A 286 -5.01 -4.98 -4.15
C ALA A 286 -3.93 -5.90 -3.54
N ASN A 287 -4.23 -7.20 -3.45
CA ASN A 287 -3.28 -8.30 -3.31
C ASN A 287 -3.11 -8.90 -4.71
N THR A 288 -1.91 -8.88 -5.25
CA THR A 288 -1.65 -9.42 -6.58
C THR A 288 -0.75 -10.64 -6.47
N PHE A 289 -1.00 -11.62 -7.32
CA PHE A 289 -0.22 -12.85 -7.32
C PHE A 289 0.46 -13.01 -8.66
N PHE A 290 1.78 -13.14 -8.61
CA PHE A 290 2.52 -13.74 -9.68
C PHE A 290 2.47 -15.25 -9.49
N ASN A 291 1.55 -15.89 -10.22
CA ASN A 291 1.31 -17.32 -10.08
C ASN A 291 2.39 -18.10 -10.83
N THR A 292 3.20 -18.84 -10.08
CA THR A 292 4.15 -19.81 -10.64
C THR A 292 3.68 -21.22 -10.31
N SER A 293 3.74 -22.09 -11.32
CA SER A 293 3.44 -23.50 -11.16
C SER A 293 4.59 -24.32 -11.71
N SER A 294 4.90 -25.43 -11.05
CA SER A 294 5.92 -26.37 -11.49
C SER A 294 5.30 -27.74 -11.68
N GLN A 295 5.65 -28.42 -12.78
CA GLN A 295 5.25 -29.81 -13.00
C GLN A 295 5.97 -30.79 -12.06
N TYR A 296 7.10 -30.36 -11.49
CA TYR A 296 7.99 -31.14 -10.64
C TYR A 296 8.24 -30.42 -9.32
N ASN A 297 8.75 -31.12 -8.31
CA ASN A 297 9.27 -30.47 -7.13
C ASN A 297 10.42 -29.53 -7.53
N ARG A 298 10.42 -28.30 -7.02
CA ARG A 298 11.41 -27.28 -7.40
C ARG A 298 12.18 -26.81 -6.18
N GLU A 299 13.51 -26.88 -6.29
CA GLU A 299 14.44 -26.24 -5.38
C GLU A 299 14.93 -24.94 -6.01
N LEU A 300 14.92 -23.86 -5.24
CA LEU A 300 15.28 -22.52 -5.70
C LEU A 300 15.96 -21.77 -4.55
N THR A 301 17.10 -21.14 -4.83
CA THR A 301 17.77 -20.22 -3.90
C THR A 301 17.68 -18.80 -4.46
N ILE A 302 17.31 -17.84 -3.61
CA ILE A 302 17.28 -16.41 -3.91
C ILE A 302 18.41 -15.77 -3.10
N LYS A 303 19.49 -15.40 -3.79
CA LYS A 303 20.66 -14.73 -3.23
C LYS A 303 20.46 -13.24 -3.31
N GLY A 304 20.07 -12.62 -2.19
CA GLY A 304 19.82 -11.19 -2.10
C GLY A 304 21.09 -10.33 -2.13
N ASN A 305 22.25 -10.88 -1.74
CA ASN A 305 23.54 -10.16 -1.71
C ASN A 305 23.51 -8.81 -0.97
N GLY A 306 22.61 -8.66 0.01
CA GLY A 306 22.41 -7.42 0.76
C GLY A 306 21.49 -6.39 0.07
N HIS A 307 20.98 -6.70 -1.12
CA HIS A 307 20.06 -5.83 -1.86
C HIS A 307 18.66 -5.78 -1.28
N THR A 308 17.89 -4.82 -1.78
CA THR A 308 16.51 -4.57 -1.37
C THR A 308 15.54 -4.86 -2.50
N ILE A 309 14.47 -5.60 -2.19
CA ILE A 309 13.29 -5.72 -3.07
C ILE A 309 12.10 -5.07 -2.39
N ASP A 310 11.42 -4.17 -3.10
CA ASP A 310 10.07 -3.74 -2.73
C ASP A 310 9.05 -4.43 -3.64
N ALA A 311 8.45 -5.50 -3.14
CA ALA A 311 7.48 -6.28 -3.90
C ALA A 311 6.10 -5.61 -3.98
N GLY A 312 5.92 -4.47 -3.30
CA GLY A 312 4.65 -3.73 -3.32
C GLY A 312 3.46 -4.65 -3.02
N SER A 313 2.48 -4.67 -3.93
CA SER A 313 1.29 -5.50 -3.79
C SER A 313 1.44 -6.94 -4.27
N GLU A 314 2.60 -7.33 -4.82
CA GLU A 314 2.82 -8.66 -5.40
C GLU A 314 3.27 -9.68 -4.35
N ALA A 315 2.75 -10.90 -4.47
CA ALA A 315 3.30 -12.10 -3.87
C ALA A 315 3.62 -13.13 -4.95
N ILE A 316 4.77 -13.80 -4.85
CA ILE A 316 5.01 -14.99 -5.66
C ILE A 316 4.22 -16.15 -5.08
N SER A 317 3.22 -16.61 -5.82
CA SER A 317 2.32 -17.67 -5.40
C SER A 317 2.72 -18.99 -6.05
N MET A 318 3.14 -19.95 -5.23
CA MET A 318 3.64 -21.25 -5.65
C MET A 318 2.53 -22.30 -5.59
N TYR A 319 2.10 -22.77 -6.76
CA TYR A 319 1.04 -23.78 -6.90
C TYR A 319 1.58 -25.19 -7.17
N GLY A 320 0.76 -26.17 -6.80
CA GLY A 320 0.82 -27.52 -7.36
C GLY A 320 1.73 -28.49 -6.62
N ARG A 321 3.05 -28.41 -6.85
CA ARG A 321 4.05 -29.38 -6.33
C ARG A 321 4.78 -28.85 -5.10
N ASN A 322 5.64 -29.68 -4.49
CA ASN A 322 6.42 -29.27 -3.33
C ASN A 322 7.55 -28.32 -3.77
N TRP A 323 7.69 -27.21 -3.06
CA TRP A 323 8.73 -26.22 -3.28
C TRP A 323 9.72 -26.22 -2.13
N ARG A 324 11.01 -26.10 -2.44
CA ARG A 324 12.05 -25.83 -1.45
C ARG A 324 12.71 -24.52 -1.83
N VAL A 325 12.30 -23.44 -1.17
CA VAL A 325 12.79 -22.10 -1.47
C VAL A 325 13.67 -21.63 -0.32
N LYS A 326 14.90 -21.22 -0.65
CA LYS A 326 15.79 -20.53 0.29
C LYS A 326 15.92 -19.08 -0.14
N VAL A 327 15.65 -18.15 0.76
CA VAL A 327 15.89 -16.71 0.57
C VAL A 327 16.99 -16.30 1.52
N GLU A 328 18.07 -15.69 1.00
CA GLU A 328 19.24 -15.35 1.80
C GLU A 328 19.77 -13.95 1.55
N ASN A 329 20.20 -13.26 2.62
CA ASN A 329 20.85 -11.96 2.58
C ASN A 329 20.03 -10.90 1.82
N LEU A 330 18.74 -10.75 2.15
CA LEU A 330 17.80 -9.90 1.41
C LEU A 330 17.03 -8.97 2.35
N ASN A 331 16.88 -7.71 1.95
CA ASN A 331 15.94 -6.78 2.55
C ASN A 331 14.65 -6.77 1.70
N ILE A 332 13.51 -6.92 2.36
CA ILE A 332 12.21 -7.10 1.72
C ILE A 332 11.25 -6.04 2.26
N TYR A 333 10.57 -5.36 1.34
CA TYR A 333 9.42 -4.51 1.60
C TYR A 333 8.24 -5.03 0.82
N HIS A 334 7.06 -5.10 1.43
CA HIS A 334 5.85 -5.48 0.71
C HIS A 334 4.60 -5.07 1.48
N ARG A 335 3.49 -4.95 0.77
CA ARG A 335 2.15 -4.74 1.32
C ARG A 335 1.20 -5.90 1.06
N ASN A 336 1.62 -6.93 0.32
CA ASN A 336 0.75 -8.07 0.01
C ASN A 336 0.36 -8.84 1.29
N TRP A 337 -0.94 -9.08 1.44
CA TRP A 337 -1.52 -9.82 2.56
C TRP A 337 -0.89 -11.20 2.71
N TYR A 338 -0.47 -11.92 1.68
CA TYR A 338 0.04 -13.30 1.78
C TYR A 338 1.56 -13.41 1.97
N GLY A 339 2.24 -12.27 2.07
CA GLY A 339 3.70 -12.18 2.15
C GLY A 339 4.38 -11.99 0.80
N PHE A 340 5.69 -11.80 0.82
CA PHE A 340 6.52 -11.69 -0.39
C PHE A 340 6.47 -12.96 -1.27
N ILE A 341 6.40 -14.11 -0.62
CA ILE A 341 6.20 -15.42 -1.24
C ILE A 341 5.14 -16.20 -0.47
N THR A 342 4.41 -17.08 -1.14
CA THR A 342 3.40 -17.92 -0.50
C THR A 342 3.27 -19.28 -1.15
N THR A 343 3.07 -20.31 -0.31
CA THR A 343 2.69 -21.67 -0.71
C THR A 343 1.27 -22.03 -0.22
N ALA A 344 0.44 -21.03 0.12
CA ALA A 344 -0.95 -21.20 0.56
C ALA A 344 -1.77 -22.16 -0.30
N PHE A 345 -1.44 -22.18 -1.60
CA PHE A 345 -2.13 -22.95 -2.64
C PHE A 345 -1.25 -24.08 -3.21
N GLY A 346 -0.14 -24.37 -2.53
CA GLY A 346 0.87 -25.37 -2.88
C GLY A 346 0.64 -26.74 -2.22
N ALA A 347 1.57 -27.66 -2.46
CA ALA A 347 1.55 -28.99 -1.87
C ALA A 347 2.08 -29.00 -0.41
N PRO A 348 1.65 -29.99 0.41
CA PRO A 348 1.78 -29.98 1.88
C PRO A 348 3.18 -30.31 2.44
N ASP A 349 4.20 -30.51 1.61
CA ASP A 349 5.57 -30.77 2.09
C ASP A 349 6.57 -29.76 1.50
N SER A 350 6.12 -28.52 1.28
CA SER A 350 7.02 -27.45 0.86
C SER A 350 7.84 -26.95 2.06
N GLU A 351 9.07 -26.50 1.80
CA GLU A 351 9.99 -25.97 2.79
C GLU A 351 10.45 -24.57 2.36
N ILE A 352 10.26 -23.59 3.23
CA ILE A 352 10.68 -22.22 3.00
C ILE A 352 11.73 -21.86 4.05
N THR A 353 12.92 -21.47 3.58
CA THR A 353 14.04 -21.08 4.44
C THR A 353 14.33 -19.59 4.27
N PHE A 354 14.39 -18.85 5.38
CA PHE A 354 14.94 -17.50 5.42
C PHE A 354 16.29 -17.52 6.17
N HIS A 355 17.31 -16.90 5.57
CA HIS A 355 18.66 -16.78 6.13
C HIS A 355 19.17 -15.34 6.03
N ASN A 356 19.44 -14.65 7.14
CA ASN A 356 19.87 -13.25 7.11
C ASN A 356 18.90 -12.35 6.31
N VAL A 357 17.61 -12.38 6.68
CA VAL A 357 16.55 -11.65 5.97
C VAL A 357 15.96 -10.59 6.88
N LYS A 358 15.74 -9.41 6.31
CA LYS A 358 14.99 -8.33 6.93
C LYS A 358 13.73 -8.08 6.13
N ASP A 359 12.58 -8.11 6.80
CA ASP A 359 11.27 -7.90 6.23
C ASP A 359 10.56 -6.71 6.89
N THR A 360 9.87 -5.90 6.09
CA THR A 360 9.04 -4.79 6.56
C THR A 360 7.77 -4.70 5.72
N GLY A 361 6.63 -5.00 6.31
CA GLY A 361 5.40 -5.12 5.53
C GLY A 361 4.21 -5.71 6.27
N ALA A 362 3.47 -6.55 5.55
CA ALA A 362 2.37 -7.37 6.09
C ALA A 362 2.92 -8.61 6.83
N GLN A 363 2.18 -9.73 6.82
CA GLN A 363 2.77 -11.03 7.21
C GLN A 363 3.88 -11.43 6.26
N MET A 364 4.98 -11.98 6.78
CA MET A 364 6.13 -12.38 5.96
C MET A 364 5.85 -13.65 5.14
N LEU A 365 5.10 -14.61 5.69
CA LEU A 365 4.79 -15.88 5.02
C LEU A 365 3.41 -16.42 5.42
N HIS A 366 2.54 -16.57 4.43
CA HIS A 366 1.30 -17.35 4.56
C HIS A 366 1.45 -18.73 3.91
N SER A 367 1.49 -19.78 4.73
CA SER A 367 1.68 -21.15 4.25
C SER A 367 1.41 -22.26 5.29
N PHE A 368 0.18 -22.42 5.76
CA PHE A 368 -0.21 -23.44 6.75
C PHE A 368 0.10 -24.91 6.40
N ASN A 369 0.59 -25.16 5.19
CA ASN A 369 0.96 -26.45 4.62
C ASN A 369 2.48 -26.59 4.41
N SER A 370 3.30 -25.64 4.89
CA SER A 370 4.76 -25.66 4.65
C SER A 370 5.54 -25.58 5.95
N LYS A 371 6.72 -26.19 5.93
CA LYS A 371 7.71 -26.02 6.98
C LYS A 371 8.50 -24.73 6.75
N LEU A 372 8.67 -23.95 7.81
CA LEU A 372 9.52 -22.77 7.83
C LEU A 372 10.84 -23.06 8.54
N ILE A 373 11.93 -22.63 7.93
CA ILE A 373 13.26 -22.64 8.54
C ILE A 373 13.76 -21.19 8.66
N LEU A 374 14.13 -20.78 9.87
CA LEU A 374 14.74 -19.49 10.15
C LEU A 374 16.19 -19.69 10.58
N SER A 375 17.12 -18.93 10.01
CA SER A 375 18.55 -19.05 10.32
C SER A 375 19.28 -17.70 10.20
N GLY A 376 20.43 -17.59 10.87
CA GLY A 376 21.19 -16.34 10.89
C GLY A 376 20.40 -15.21 11.60
N ASN A 377 20.48 -14.00 11.07
CA ASN A 377 19.77 -12.84 11.61
C ASN A 377 18.44 -12.62 10.87
N ILE A 378 17.31 -12.76 11.56
CA ILE A 378 15.99 -12.48 10.98
C ILE A 378 15.39 -11.26 11.69
N GLU A 379 15.05 -10.24 10.91
CA GLU A 379 14.26 -9.11 11.37
C GLU A 379 12.93 -9.11 10.61
N ASN A 380 11.80 -9.18 11.31
CA ASN A 380 10.49 -9.06 10.68
C ASN A 380 9.67 -7.96 11.36
N ASN A 381 9.41 -6.88 10.63
CA ASN A 381 8.68 -5.73 11.12
C ASN A 381 7.33 -5.59 10.43
N GLN A 382 6.30 -6.18 11.04
CA GLN A 382 4.93 -5.99 10.59
C GLN A 382 4.43 -4.59 10.92
N VAL A 383 3.96 -3.84 9.92
CA VAL A 383 3.60 -2.43 10.03
C VAL A 383 2.26 -2.14 9.35
N GLY A 384 1.61 -1.05 9.77
CA GLY A 384 0.41 -0.54 9.07
C GLY A 384 0.74 0.17 7.75
N SER A 385 1.95 0.72 7.65
CA SER A 385 2.47 1.39 6.45
C SER A 385 3.99 1.42 6.47
N TYR A 386 4.61 1.59 5.29
CA TYR A 386 6.04 1.81 5.15
C TYR A 386 6.33 2.81 4.02
N THR A 387 7.45 3.51 4.11
CA THR A 387 7.99 4.29 2.98
C THR A 387 9.02 3.43 2.26
N SER A 388 8.81 3.20 0.97
CA SER A 388 9.73 2.42 0.15
C SER A 388 11.10 3.10 0.11
N PRO A 389 12.19 2.38 0.40
CA PRO A 389 13.54 2.95 0.28
C PRO A 389 13.96 3.14 -1.19
N ILE A 390 13.23 2.56 -2.14
CA ILE A 390 13.60 2.55 -3.57
C ILE A 390 12.96 3.75 -4.30
N ASN A 391 11.68 4.03 -4.04
CA ASN A 391 10.95 5.09 -4.74
C ASN A 391 10.42 6.21 -3.83
N GLY A 392 10.59 6.10 -2.51
CA GLY A 392 10.15 7.11 -1.54
C GLY A 392 8.64 7.23 -1.34
N TYR A 393 7.82 6.40 -2.02
CA TYR A 393 6.39 6.40 -1.86
C TYR A 393 6.00 5.69 -0.55
N THR A 394 5.00 6.23 0.15
CA THR A 394 4.47 5.61 1.37
C THR A 394 3.30 4.70 1.02
N TYR A 395 3.51 3.40 1.23
CA TYR A 395 2.52 2.38 1.01
C TYR A 395 1.80 2.06 2.33
N ASN A 396 0.47 2.09 2.28
CA ASN A 396 -0.32 1.42 3.30
C ASN A 396 -0.27 -0.09 3.04
N VAL A 397 -0.03 -0.86 4.10
CA VAL A 397 -0.03 -2.32 4.02
C VAL A 397 -1.47 -2.82 3.80
N VAL A 398 -1.66 -3.84 2.96
CA VAL A 398 -2.98 -4.43 2.75
C VAL A 398 -3.30 -5.34 3.92
N LEU A 399 -4.25 -4.91 4.75
CA LEU A 399 -4.62 -5.56 6.01
C LEU A 399 -6.01 -6.20 5.97
N SER A 400 -6.49 -6.60 4.79
CA SER A 400 -7.68 -7.44 4.61
C SER A 400 -7.53 -8.38 3.42
N SER A 401 -7.99 -9.63 3.57
CA SER A 401 -8.07 -10.61 2.49
C SER A 401 -8.97 -10.18 1.33
N ASN A 402 -9.92 -9.26 1.58
CA ASN A 402 -10.86 -8.75 0.59
C ASN A 402 -10.30 -7.58 -0.24
N GLY A 403 -9.10 -7.10 0.10
CA GLY A 403 -8.34 -6.18 -0.71
C GLY A 403 -9.05 -4.89 -1.13
N ASP A 404 -10.01 -4.42 -0.35
CA ASP A 404 -10.79 -3.23 -0.69
C ASP A 404 -10.11 -1.93 -0.26
N GLY A 405 -9.17 -1.97 0.69
CA GLY A 405 -8.47 -0.78 1.18
C GLY A 405 -9.41 0.30 1.71
N LYS A 406 -10.70 -0.03 1.92
CA LYS A 406 -11.78 0.94 2.15
C LYS A 406 -11.84 1.40 3.59
N ASP A 407 -11.26 0.61 4.49
CA ASP A 407 -11.68 0.66 5.86
C ASP A 407 -10.69 1.31 6.81
N GLY A 408 -9.38 1.33 6.55
CA GLY A 408 -8.43 1.76 7.61
C GLY A 408 -8.67 1.03 8.96
N ILE A 409 -9.41 -0.08 8.92
CA ILE A 409 -9.84 -0.84 10.09
C ILE A 409 -8.70 -1.78 10.42
N ALA A 410 -8.26 -1.64 11.67
CA ALA A 410 -7.35 -2.51 12.37
C ALA A 410 -7.56 -4.00 12.01
N VAL A 411 -6.47 -4.61 11.53
CA VAL A 411 -6.15 -6.04 11.46
C VAL A 411 -7.16 -6.95 12.15
N ARG A 412 -7.90 -7.72 11.35
CA ARG A 412 -8.45 -9.01 11.81
C ARG A 412 -7.43 -10.10 11.46
N GLY A 413 -6.51 -10.36 12.38
CA GLY A 413 -5.74 -11.62 12.49
C GLY A 413 -4.82 -12.07 11.33
N GLN A 414 -3.57 -11.60 11.24
CA GLN A 414 -2.49 -12.23 10.45
C GLN A 414 -1.21 -12.41 11.23
N ALA A 415 -0.79 -13.65 11.46
CA ALA A 415 0.50 -13.84 12.09
C ALA A 415 1.66 -13.44 11.18
N ASN A 416 2.83 -13.14 11.74
CA ASN A 416 4.03 -12.92 10.92
C ASN A 416 4.35 -14.13 10.03
N TRP A 417 4.21 -15.32 10.61
CA TRP A 417 4.38 -16.58 9.92
C TRP A 417 3.22 -17.51 10.24
N GLU A 418 2.48 -17.87 9.22
CA GLU A 418 1.38 -18.84 9.26
C GLU A 418 1.83 -20.12 8.58
N VAL A 419 2.25 -21.13 9.33
CA VAL A 419 3.04 -22.25 8.81
C VAL A 419 2.66 -23.58 9.45
N ALA A 420 3.02 -24.70 8.81
CA ALA A 420 2.79 -26.03 9.39
C ALA A 420 3.75 -26.31 10.54
N ASP A 421 5.05 -26.08 10.34
CA ASP A 421 6.10 -26.29 11.34
C ASP A 421 7.13 -25.16 11.26
N VAL A 422 7.83 -24.90 12.36
CA VAL A 422 8.94 -23.94 12.44
C VAL A 422 10.17 -24.65 12.97
N VAL A 423 11.30 -24.43 12.30
CA VAL A 423 12.64 -24.74 12.81
C VAL A 423 13.47 -23.46 12.85
N VAL A 424 13.93 -23.08 14.04
CA VAL A 424 14.90 -22.00 14.21
C VAL A 424 16.27 -22.61 14.44
N LYS A 425 17.19 -22.37 13.51
CA LYS A 425 18.52 -23.00 13.46
C LYS A 425 19.47 -22.46 14.51
N GLU A 426 20.44 -23.28 14.90
CA GLU A 426 21.49 -22.96 15.88
C GLU A 426 22.12 -21.58 15.63
N GLY A 427 22.31 -20.82 16.72
CA GLY A 427 22.95 -19.50 16.68
C GLY A 427 22.10 -18.38 16.07
N ALA A 428 20.87 -18.66 15.61
CA ALA A 428 20.02 -17.65 14.98
C ALA A 428 19.59 -16.54 15.97
N LYS A 429 19.44 -15.33 15.43
CA LYS A 429 18.91 -14.16 16.14
C LYS A 429 17.66 -13.68 15.45
N ILE A 430 16.53 -13.81 16.10
CA ILE A 430 15.23 -13.45 15.56
C ILE A 430 14.71 -12.24 16.32
N LYS A 431 14.35 -11.18 15.60
CA LYS A 431 13.61 -10.05 16.12
C LYS A 431 12.35 -9.87 15.28
N ALA A 432 11.19 -9.90 15.93
CA ALA A 432 9.94 -9.68 15.23
C ALA A 432 8.92 -8.91 16.07
N ASN A 433 8.01 -8.23 15.39
CA ASN A 433 6.84 -7.60 16.01
C ASN A 433 5.58 -7.91 15.20
N GLY A 434 4.46 -8.08 15.90
CA GLY A 434 3.14 -8.22 15.31
C GLY A 434 2.39 -6.89 15.33
N TYR A 435 1.72 -6.55 14.23
CA TYR A 435 0.85 -5.38 14.15
C TYR A 435 -0.57 -5.72 14.65
N SER A 436 -1.13 -4.90 15.54
CA SER A 436 -2.52 -4.90 16.00
C SER A 436 -3.02 -6.14 16.81
N LYS A 437 -3.37 -7.31 16.23
CA LYS A 437 -4.08 -8.43 16.94
C LYS A 437 -3.48 -9.84 16.83
N VAL A 438 -2.22 -9.96 16.42
CA VAL A 438 -1.75 -11.18 15.74
C VAL A 438 -0.55 -11.85 16.40
N SER A 439 -0.40 -13.15 16.19
CA SER A 439 0.76 -13.89 16.67
C SER A 439 2.01 -13.61 15.83
N ASN A 440 3.20 -13.89 16.34
CA ASN A 440 4.38 -13.97 15.49
C ASN A 440 4.35 -15.31 14.76
N PHE A 441 4.17 -16.39 15.51
CA PHE A 441 3.98 -17.72 14.95
C PHE A 441 2.54 -18.16 15.07
N SER A 442 1.99 -18.62 13.95
CA SER A 442 0.70 -19.28 13.88
C SER A 442 0.90 -20.63 13.21
N ILE A 443 0.77 -21.67 14.02
CA ILE A 443 1.21 -23.02 13.70
C ILE A 443 -0.01 -23.86 13.38
N GLY A 444 0.01 -24.46 12.18
CA GLY A 444 -1.03 -25.34 11.69
C GLY A 444 -1.29 -26.52 12.63
N LYS A 445 -2.42 -27.20 12.41
CA LYS A 445 -2.86 -28.30 13.27
C LYS A 445 -1.86 -29.46 13.29
N GLY A 446 -1.36 -29.79 14.48
CA GLY A 446 -0.37 -30.85 14.66
C GLY A 446 1.09 -30.40 14.51
N GLY A 447 1.31 -29.12 14.21
CA GLY A 447 2.61 -28.54 13.95
C GLY A 447 3.46 -28.28 15.19
N ASN A 448 4.76 -28.09 14.97
CA ASN A 448 5.76 -27.93 16.01
C ASN A 448 6.64 -26.70 15.77
N VAL A 449 7.12 -26.12 16.86
CA VAL A 449 8.15 -25.08 16.85
C VAL A 449 9.39 -25.67 17.53
N GLN A 450 10.41 -25.95 16.74
CA GLN A 450 11.70 -26.43 17.22
C GLN A 450 12.72 -25.29 17.17
N ILE A 451 13.26 -24.93 18.32
CA ILE A 451 14.34 -23.96 18.44
C ILE A 451 15.60 -24.73 18.83
N GLU A 452 16.62 -24.68 17.98
CA GLU A 452 17.92 -25.30 18.27
C GLU A 452 18.67 -24.52 19.35
N LYS A 453 19.89 -24.97 19.69
CA LYS A 453 20.70 -24.38 20.77
C LYS A 453 21.26 -23.00 20.39
N ASP A 454 21.62 -22.22 21.41
CA ASP A 454 22.28 -20.91 21.27
C ASP A 454 21.47 -19.88 20.43
N VAL A 455 20.14 -20.01 20.41
CA VAL A 455 19.23 -19.12 19.66
C VAL A 455 18.74 -17.97 20.54
N SER A 456 18.64 -16.76 19.98
CA SER A 456 18.02 -15.60 20.64
C SER A 456 16.78 -15.13 19.88
N ILE A 457 15.61 -15.14 20.51
CA ILE A 457 14.35 -14.66 19.95
C ILE A 457 13.82 -13.49 20.79
N LEU A 458 13.53 -12.37 20.13
CA LEU A 458 12.79 -11.24 20.67
C LEU A 458 11.51 -11.06 19.86
N PHE A 459 10.38 -11.34 20.48
CA PHE A 459 9.06 -10.95 19.98
C PHE A 459 8.59 -9.73 20.74
N ASP A 460 8.67 -8.57 20.11
CA ASP A 460 8.32 -7.28 20.71
C ASP A 460 7.04 -6.72 20.12
N ASN A 461 5.92 -7.09 20.72
CA ASN A 461 4.61 -6.60 20.36
C ASN A 461 4.16 -5.45 21.27
N SER A 462 5.08 -4.76 21.96
CA SER A 462 4.71 -3.68 22.89
C SER A 462 3.95 -2.53 22.21
N ASN A 463 4.26 -2.30 20.93
CA ASN A 463 3.67 -1.25 20.10
C ASN A 463 2.44 -1.72 19.32
N SER A 464 1.99 -2.97 19.51
CA SER A 464 0.72 -3.38 18.94
C SER A 464 -0.39 -2.55 19.59
N GLU A 465 -1.22 -1.89 18.78
CA GLU A 465 -2.29 -1.01 19.24
C GLU A 465 -3.09 -1.63 20.41
N ASN A 466 -3.39 -0.80 21.42
CA ASN A 466 -4.16 -1.20 22.60
C ASN A 466 -5.54 -1.70 22.17
N HIS A 467 -5.79 -2.99 22.32
CA HIS A 467 -7.13 -3.54 22.12
C HIS A 467 -7.71 -3.99 23.46
N VAL A 468 -8.74 -3.29 23.91
CA VAL A 468 -9.61 -3.68 25.02
C VAL A 468 -10.60 -4.73 24.51
N GLY A 469 -10.19 -6.00 24.51
CA GLY A 469 -11.03 -7.13 24.10
C GLY A 469 -10.30 -8.47 24.14
N THR A 470 -11.04 -9.58 24.23
CA THR A 470 -10.57 -10.97 24.38
C THR A 470 -9.85 -11.56 23.15
N ASP A 471 -9.68 -10.78 22.07
CA ASP A 471 -9.24 -11.26 20.76
C ASP A 471 -7.74 -11.01 20.49
N ALA A 472 -6.96 -10.77 21.53
CA ALA A 472 -5.53 -10.64 21.42
C ALA A 472 -4.87 -12.00 21.16
N SER A 473 -4.26 -12.19 19.98
CA SER A 473 -3.53 -13.43 19.70
C SER A 473 -2.20 -13.48 20.49
N PRO A 474 -1.87 -14.63 21.10
CA PRO A 474 -0.58 -14.84 21.77
C PRO A 474 0.56 -14.73 20.75
N SER A 475 1.79 -14.45 21.19
CA SER A 475 2.95 -14.39 20.27
C SER A 475 3.21 -15.70 19.50
N ILE A 476 2.80 -16.84 20.06
CA ILE A 476 2.87 -18.15 19.42
C ILE A 476 1.50 -18.80 19.61
N TYR A 477 0.86 -19.21 18.52
CA TYR A 477 -0.46 -19.81 18.50
C TYR A 477 -0.41 -21.15 17.77
N PHE A 478 -1.05 -22.18 18.32
CA PHE A 478 -1.15 -23.52 17.73
C PHE A 478 -2.61 -23.85 17.43
N TYR A 479 -2.94 -24.22 16.18
CA TYR A 479 -4.27 -24.69 15.78
C TYR A 479 -4.50 -26.16 16.19
N GLY A 480 -4.40 -26.46 17.48
CA GLY A 480 -4.57 -27.81 18.04
C GLY A 480 -3.36 -28.25 18.85
N ALA A 481 -3.22 -29.57 19.04
CA ALA A 481 -2.04 -30.12 19.71
C ALA A 481 -0.78 -29.82 18.89
N GLY A 482 0.27 -29.39 19.57
CA GLY A 482 1.57 -29.06 18.99
C GLY A 482 2.62 -28.97 20.10
N SER A 483 3.88 -28.77 19.73
CA SER A 483 4.97 -28.64 20.70
C SER A 483 5.83 -27.40 20.42
N LEU A 484 6.33 -26.81 21.51
CA LEU A 484 7.40 -25.82 21.49
C LEU A 484 8.59 -26.43 22.21
N ILE A 485 9.70 -26.61 21.51
CA ILE A 485 10.94 -27.18 22.05
C ILE A 485 12.00 -26.08 22.00
N LEU A 486 12.54 -25.73 23.17
CA LEU A 486 13.62 -24.74 23.31
C LEU A 486 14.94 -25.46 23.56
N GLY A 487 15.89 -25.29 22.64
CA GLY A 487 17.24 -25.85 22.76
C GLY A 487 18.04 -25.25 23.91
N GLU A 488 19.14 -25.92 24.25
CA GLU A 488 20.07 -25.49 25.30
C GLU A 488 20.61 -24.08 25.01
N ASN A 489 20.79 -23.28 26.07
CA ASN A 489 21.28 -21.89 26.00
C ASN A 489 20.46 -20.94 25.12
N SER A 490 19.29 -21.35 24.65
CA SER A 490 18.43 -20.50 23.86
C SER A 490 17.58 -19.60 24.74
N HIS A 491 17.38 -18.37 24.31
CA HIS A 491 16.63 -17.35 25.02
C HIS A 491 15.47 -16.87 24.14
N MET A 492 14.26 -16.93 24.67
CA MET A 492 13.09 -16.33 24.05
C MET A 492 12.53 -15.27 24.99
N LYS A 493 12.50 -14.02 24.51
CA LYS A 493 11.85 -12.90 25.19
C LYS A 493 10.61 -12.51 24.40
N ILE A 494 9.46 -12.64 25.05
CA ILE A 494 8.17 -12.20 24.51
C ILE A 494 7.72 -10.97 25.30
N ILE A 495 7.45 -9.88 24.58
CA ILE A 495 6.85 -8.66 25.10
C ILE A 495 5.51 -8.52 24.39
N ASN A 496 4.43 -8.67 25.13
CA ASN A 496 3.09 -8.51 24.61
C ASN A 496 2.54 -7.12 24.99
N GLY A 497 1.83 -6.48 24.06
CA GLY A 497 1.07 -5.27 24.35
C GLY A 497 -0.05 -5.50 25.39
N PRO A 498 -0.55 -4.44 26.03
CA PRO A 498 -1.63 -4.55 27.00
C PRO A 498 -2.88 -5.16 26.35
N GLY A 499 -3.48 -6.15 27.02
CA GLY A 499 -4.66 -6.88 26.53
C GLY A 499 -4.36 -8.25 25.90
N ARG A 500 -3.08 -8.65 25.74
CA ARG A 500 -2.69 -9.95 25.16
C ARG A 500 -2.16 -11.01 26.15
N ALA A 501 -2.72 -11.03 27.36
CA ALA A 501 -2.30 -11.98 28.41
C ALA A 501 -2.92 -13.37 28.20
#